data_AF-A0A2D4N2P5-F1
#
_entry.id   AF-A0A2D4N2P5-F1
#
_cell.length_a   1.000
_cell.length_b   1.000
_cell.length_c   1.000
_cell.angle_alpha   90.00
_cell.angle_beta   90.00
_cell.angle_gamma   90.00
#
_symmetry.space_group_name_H-M   'P 1'
#
loop_
_entity.id
_entity.type
_entity.pdbx_description
1 polymer ?
#
loop_
_entity_poly.entity_id
_entity_poly.type
_entity_poly.pdbx_seq_one_letter_code
_entity_poly.pdbx_strand_id
1 'polypeptide(L)'
;DLVGTLMKCTPHYIRCIKPNETEKPRDWEESRVKHQVEYLGLRENIRVRRAGYAYRRAFQKFLQRYAILTPETWPLWKGDERQGVLHLLRSVNMDADQYQLGRTKIFIKAPESLFLLE
;
A
#
# COMPACT_ATOMS: atom_id res chain seq x y z
N ASP A 1 -4.95 13.68 -23.22
CA ASP A 1 -3.87 14.27 -22.41
C ASP A 1 -3.16 13.18 -21.61
N LEU A 2 -1.84 13.27 -21.46
CA LEU A 2 -0.98 12.26 -20.82
C LEU A 2 -1.41 11.96 -19.37
N VAL A 3 -1.71 13.01 -18.58
CA VAL A 3 -2.07 12.86 -17.16
C VAL A 3 -3.38 12.09 -17.03
N GLY A 4 -4.34 12.39 -17.89
CA GLY A 4 -5.64 11.71 -17.91
C GLY A 4 -5.55 10.22 -18.21
N THR A 5 -4.56 9.78 -19.00
CA THR A 5 -4.32 8.35 -19.28
C THR A 5 -3.66 7.66 -18.09
N LEU A 6 -2.66 8.28 -17.47
CA LEU A 6 -1.95 7.70 -16.32
C LEU A 6 -2.87 7.46 -15.12
N MET A 7 -3.85 8.35 -14.89
CA MET A 7 -4.81 8.24 -13.78
C MET A 7 -5.80 7.06 -13.92
N LYS A 8 -5.87 6.41 -15.09
CA LYS A 8 -6.74 5.25 -15.32
C LYS A 8 -6.07 3.92 -14.95
N CYS A 9 -4.78 3.94 -14.62
CA CYS A 9 -3.98 2.74 -14.36
C CYS A 9 -3.51 2.67 -12.90
N THR A 10 -3.00 1.51 -12.49
CA THR A 10 -2.27 1.35 -11.22
C THR A 10 -0.85 1.92 -11.38
N PRO A 11 -0.46 2.95 -10.62
CA PRO A 11 0.83 3.60 -10.80
C PRO A 11 1.97 2.81 -10.15
N HIS A 12 3.11 2.73 -10.85
CA HIS A 12 4.39 2.23 -10.33
C HIS A 12 5.44 3.34 -10.49
N TYR A 13 6.26 3.59 -9.46
CA TYR A 13 7.19 4.72 -9.42
C TYR A 13 8.65 4.24 -9.35
N ILE A 14 9.50 4.75 -10.23
CA ILE A 14 10.95 4.57 -10.20
C ILE A 14 11.60 5.95 -10.02
N ARG A 15 12.56 6.07 -9.10
CA ARG A 15 13.34 7.28 -8.86
C ARG A 15 14.82 6.97 -9.12
N CYS A 16 15.35 7.48 -10.23
CA CYS A 16 16.76 7.33 -10.56
C CYS A 16 17.60 8.40 -9.83
N ILE A 17 18.80 8.03 -9.37
CA ILE A 17 19.75 8.91 -8.69
C ILE A 17 21.07 8.87 -9.46
N LYS A 18 21.59 10.05 -9.84
CA LYS A 18 22.91 10.18 -10.46
C LYS A 18 23.98 10.18 -9.36
N PRO A 19 24.91 9.20 -9.32
CA PRO A 19 25.86 9.09 -8.22
C PRO A 19 27.01 10.11 -8.28
N ASN A 20 27.37 10.59 -9.46
CA ASN A 20 28.46 11.55 -9.71
C ASN A 20 28.23 12.29 -11.05
N GLU A 21 28.87 13.43 -11.26
CA GLU A 21 28.89 14.15 -12.55
C GLU A 21 30.05 13.75 -13.48
N THR A 22 31.02 12.97 -12.98
CA THR A 22 32.23 12.56 -13.70
C THR A 22 32.01 11.41 -14.69
N GLU A 23 30.81 10.81 -14.67
CA GLU A 23 30.41 9.63 -15.46
C GLU A 23 31.26 8.38 -15.18
N LYS A 24 31.96 8.36 -14.05
CA LYS A 24 32.81 7.23 -13.68
C LYS A 24 32.01 6.15 -12.95
N PRO A 25 32.22 4.87 -13.29
CA PRO A 25 31.66 3.80 -12.50
C PRO A 25 32.29 3.81 -11.10
N ARG A 26 31.49 3.50 -10.08
CA ARG A 26 31.91 3.43 -8.66
C ARG A 26 32.43 4.76 -8.07
N ASP A 27 32.15 5.88 -8.72
CA ASP A 27 32.41 7.21 -8.16
C ASP A 27 31.14 7.75 -7.48
N TRP A 28 31.29 8.42 -6.33
CA TRP A 28 30.18 8.84 -5.46
C TRP A 28 30.39 10.26 -4.94
N GLU A 29 29.46 11.14 -5.29
CA GLU A 29 29.44 12.53 -4.88
C GLU A 29 28.28 12.78 -3.88
N GLU A 30 28.61 12.81 -2.59
CA GLU A 30 27.62 12.88 -1.51
C GLU A 30 26.76 14.14 -1.57
N SER A 31 27.35 15.31 -1.84
CA SER A 31 26.61 16.58 -1.99
C SER A 31 25.55 16.49 -3.08
N ARG A 32 25.90 15.90 -4.23
CA ARG A 32 25.00 15.74 -5.37
C ARG A 32 23.88 14.76 -5.08
N VAL A 33 24.19 13.63 -4.47
CA VAL A 33 23.16 12.65 -4.09
C VAL A 33 22.25 13.20 -3.00
N LYS A 34 22.80 13.88 -1.98
CA LYS A 34 22.02 14.51 -0.92
C LYS A 34 21.01 15.51 -1.47
N HIS A 35 21.44 16.38 -2.38
CA HIS A 35 20.54 17.31 -3.05
C HIS A 35 19.40 16.58 -3.76
N GLN A 36 19.70 15.48 -4.48
CA GLN A 36 18.67 14.65 -5.13
C GLN A 36 17.69 14.01 -4.15
N VAL A 37 18.18 13.47 -3.04
CA VAL A 37 17.34 12.89 -1.98
C VAL A 37 16.38 13.94 -1.41
N GLU A 38 16.87 15.17 -1.20
CA GLU A 38 16.11 16.29 -0.65
C GLU A 38 15.06 16.83 -1.63
N TYR A 39 15.44 17.18 -2.88
CA TYR A 39 14.48 17.76 -3.82
C TYR A 39 13.45 16.73 -4.34
N LEU A 40 13.80 15.43 -4.37
CA LEU A 40 12.83 14.36 -4.66
C LEU A 40 11.94 14.04 -3.45
N GLY A 41 12.23 14.60 -2.27
CA GLY A 41 11.50 14.39 -1.03
C GLY A 41 11.49 12.93 -0.59
N LEU A 42 12.57 12.18 -0.82
CA LEU A 42 12.58 10.73 -0.55
C LEU A 42 12.39 10.43 0.93
N ARG A 43 12.95 11.26 1.81
CA ARG A 43 12.81 11.11 3.26
C ARG A 43 11.35 11.31 3.70
N GLU A 44 10.69 12.34 3.19
CA GLU A 44 9.30 12.66 3.48
C GLU A 44 8.37 11.58 2.93
N ASN A 45 8.64 11.06 1.72
CA ASN A 45 7.94 9.90 1.16
C ASN A 45 8.04 8.67 2.08
N ILE A 46 9.23 8.39 2.64
CA ILE A 46 9.41 7.29 3.60
C ILE A 46 8.63 7.55 4.88
N ARG A 47 8.66 8.78 5.43
CA ARG A 47 7.90 9.13 6.65
C ARG A 47 6.40 8.94 6.46
N VAL A 48 5.86 9.42 5.33
CA VAL A 48 4.43 9.25 4.99
C VAL A 48 4.09 7.77 4.81
N ARG A 49 4.95 6.98 4.17
CA ARG A 49 4.74 5.53 4.02
C ARG A 49 4.78 4.79 5.35
N ARG A 50 5.69 5.16 6.27
CA ARG A 50 5.81 4.52 7.59
C ARG A 50 4.67 4.90 8.55
N ALA A 51 4.22 6.16 8.51
CA ALA A 51 3.11 6.62 9.34
C ALA A 51 1.74 6.23 8.76
N GLY A 52 1.70 5.92 7.46
CA GLY A 52 0.50 5.56 6.74
C GLY A 52 0.21 4.06 6.75
N TYR A 53 -0.81 3.72 5.99
CA TYR A 53 -1.20 2.33 5.72
C TYR A 53 -0.69 1.94 4.34
N ALA A 54 0.09 0.86 4.24
CA ALA A 54 0.62 0.38 2.97
C ALA A 54 -0.49 -0.05 1.99
N TYR A 55 -1.61 -0.55 2.52
CA TYR A 55 -2.74 -1.00 1.71
C TYR A 55 -4.04 -0.35 2.15
N ARG A 56 -4.89 -0.01 1.18
CA ARG A 56 -6.24 0.49 1.41
C ARG A 56 -7.20 0.04 0.32
N ARG A 57 -8.38 -0.44 0.70
CA ARG A 57 -9.40 -0.90 -0.26
C ARG A 57 -10.81 -0.67 0.27
N ALA A 58 -11.76 -0.44 -0.63
CA ALA A 58 -13.18 -0.37 -0.25
C ALA A 58 -13.65 -1.72 0.32
N PHE A 59 -14.53 -1.68 1.33
CA PHE A 59 -15.01 -2.89 2.02
C PHE A 59 -15.64 -3.88 1.03
N GLN A 60 -16.58 -3.42 0.19
CA GLN A 60 -17.16 -4.23 -0.88
C GLN A 60 -16.12 -4.95 -1.75
N LYS A 61 -15.11 -4.22 -2.24
CA LYS A 61 -14.06 -4.79 -3.11
C LYS A 61 -13.12 -5.73 -2.37
N PHE A 62 -12.97 -5.56 -1.06
CA PHE A 62 -12.19 -6.45 -0.22
C PHE A 62 -12.95 -7.75 0.03
N LEU A 63 -14.22 -7.65 0.44
CA LEU A 63 -15.11 -8.79 0.61
C LEU A 63 -15.24 -9.60 -0.67
N GLN A 64 -15.49 -8.97 -1.82
CA GLN A 64 -15.60 -9.69 -3.09
C GLN A 64 -14.33 -10.51 -3.43
N ARG A 65 -13.14 -10.03 -3.07
CA ARG A 65 -11.88 -10.73 -3.34
C ARG A 65 -11.64 -11.87 -2.35
N TYR A 66 -11.94 -11.66 -1.08
CA TYR A 66 -11.53 -12.54 0.00
C TYR A 66 -12.69 -13.32 0.66
N ALA A 67 -13.92 -13.16 0.16
CA ALA A 67 -15.10 -13.87 0.67
C ALA A 67 -14.97 -15.40 0.60
N ILE A 68 -14.13 -15.91 -0.30
CA ILE A 68 -13.85 -17.34 -0.43
C ILE A 68 -13.09 -17.93 0.78
N LEU A 69 -12.46 -17.09 1.60
CA LEU A 69 -11.65 -17.55 2.74
C LEU A 69 -12.49 -18.17 3.86
N THR A 70 -13.80 -17.86 3.93
CA THR A 70 -14.69 -18.43 4.96
C THR A 70 -16.04 -18.84 4.37
N PRO A 71 -16.65 -19.95 4.84
CA PRO A 71 -17.99 -20.35 4.45
C PRO A 71 -19.07 -19.30 4.74
N GLU A 72 -18.88 -18.46 5.77
CA GLU A 72 -19.83 -17.45 6.21
C GLU A 72 -19.89 -16.25 5.26
N THR A 73 -18.74 -15.89 4.66
CA THR A 73 -18.67 -14.79 3.68
C THR A 73 -18.93 -15.24 2.25
N TRP A 74 -18.74 -16.53 1.96
CA TRP A 74 -19.01 -17.13 0.66
C TRP A 74 -20.46 -17.62 0.54
N PRO A 75 -21.11 -17.56 -0.64
CA PRO A 75 -20.71 -16.86 -1.87
C PRO A 75 -20.98 -15.37 -1.84
N LEU A 76 -21.76 -14.90 -0.85
CA LEU A 76 -22.14 -13.50 -0.72
C LEU A 76 -22.40 -13.16 0.74
N TRP A 77 -21.69 -12.14 1.25
CA TRP A 77 -22.00 -11.52 2.53
C TRP A 77 -23.26 -10.67 2.42
N LYS A 78 -24.26 -10.94 3.27
CA LYS A 78 -25.56 -10.23 3.28
C LYS A 78 -25.67 -9.14 4.35
N GLY A 79 -24.70 -9.07 5.27
CA GLY A 79 -24.69 -8.13 6.38
C GLY A 79 -23.98 -6.82 6.06
N ASP A 80 -23.69 -6.04 7.11
CA ASP A 80 -22.86 -4.85 7.01
C ASP A 80 -21.45 -5.18 6.54
N GLU A 81 -20.96 -4.48 5.51
CA GLU A 81 -19.67 -4.79 4.87
C GLU A 81 -18.50 -4.67 5.84
N ARG A 82 -18.56 -3.72 6.78
CA ARG A 82 -17.50 -3.52 7.77
C ARG A 82 -17.42 -4.72 8.73
N GLN A 83 -18.56 -5.30 9.11
CA GLN A 83 -18.58 -6.55 9.89
C GLN A 83 -18.04 -7.75 9.10
N GLY A 84 -18.37 -7.86 7.81
CA GLY A 84 -17.84 -8.92 6.95
C GLY A 84 -16.31 -8.84 6.84
N VAL A 85 -15.76 -7.64 6.63
CA VAL A 85 -14.30 -7.43 6.60
C VAL A 85 -13.68 -7.80 7.94
N LEU A 86 -14.29 -7.40 9.06
CA LEU A 86 -13.79 -7.74 10.39
C LEU A 86 -13.80 -9.26 10.64
N HIS A 87 -14.81 -9.98 10.15
CA HIS A 87 -14.88 -11.43 10.21
C HIS A 87 -13.70 -12.07 9.46
N LEU A 88 -13.44 -11.65 8.23
CA LEU A 88 -12.30 -12.14 7.43
C LEU A 88 -10.95 -11.88 8.08
N LEU A 89 -10.75 -10.69 8.66
CA LEU A 89 -9.49 -10.35 9.33
C LEU A 89 -9.26 -11.23 10.57
N ARG A 90 -10.33 -11.58 11.29
CA ARG A 90 -10.27 -12.49 12.44
C ARG A 90 -10.02 -13.93 12.02
N SER A 91 -10.59 -14.38 10.91
CA SER A 91 -10.43 -15.77 10.45
C SER A 91 -9.01 -16.08 10.01
N VAL A 92 -8.24 -15.08 9.57
CA VAL A 92 -6.81 -15.20 9.25
C VAL A 92 -5.89 -14.77 10.40
N ASN A 93 -6.44 -14.55 11.60
CA ASN A 93 -5.71 -14.13 12.79
C ASN A 93 -4.85 -12.87 12.57
N MET A 94 -5.35 -11.88 11.83
CA MET A 94 -4.64 -10.61 11.67
C MET A 94 -4.75 -9.78 12.96
N ASP A 95 -3.59 -9.41 13.52
CA ASP A 95 -3.53 -8.58 14.72
C ASP A 95 -4.23 -7.23 14.53
N ALA A 96 -4.97 -6.80 15.56
CA ALA A 96 -5.77 -5.58 15.52
C ALA A 96 -4.92 -4.29 15.38
N ASP A 97 -3.63 -4.35 15.69
CA ASP A 97 -2.71 -3.24 15.49
C ASP A 97 -2.24 -3.12 14.03
N GLN A 98 -2.40 -4.16 13.21
CA GLN A 98 -1.98 -4.18 11.81
C GLN A 98 -2.99 -3.54 10.85
N TYR A 99 -4.21 -3.25 11.31
CA TYR A 99 -5.24 -2.67 10.46
C TYR A 99 -6.08 -1.62 11.16
N GLN A 100 -6.77 -0.81 10.36
CA GLN A 100 -7.80 0.11 10.83
C GLN A 100 -8.99 0.10 9.86
N LEU A 101 -10.19 0.00 10.44
CA LEU A 101 -11.45 0.15 9.69
C LEU A 101 -11.81 1.63 9.61
N GLY A 102 -11.77 2.20 8.41
CA GLY A 102 -12.29 3.54 8.16
C GLY A 102 -13.80 3.57 7.98
N ARG A 103 -14.32 4.64 7.39
CA ARG A 103 -15.75 4.78 7.09
C ARG A 103 -16.24 3.83 5.99
N THR A 104 -15.47 3.69 4.92
CA THR A 104 -15.84 2.89 3.72
C THR A 104 -14.73 1.98 3.22
N LYS A 105 -13.57 2.00 3.90
CA LYS A 105 -12.34 1.35 3.46
C LYS A 105 -11.63 0.68 4.63
N ILE A 106 -11.02 -0.46 4.35
CA ILE A 106 -10.02 -1.10 5.20
C ILE A 106 -8.66 -0.49 4.90
N PHE A 107 -7.84 -0.34 5.93
CA PHE A 107 -6.48 0.13 5.87
C PHE A 107 -5.56 -0.87 6.59
N ILE A 108 -4.51 -1.36 5.94
CA ILE A 108 -3.54 -2.33 6.50
C ILE A 108 -2.16 -1.68 6.51
N LYS A 109 -1.48 -1.74 7.66
CA LYS A 109 -0.23 -1.02 7.92
C LYS A 109 0.93 -1.62 7.13
N ALA A 110 1.20 -2.90 7.36
CA ALA A 110 2.32 -3.62 6.78
C ALA A 110 1.88 -4.38 5.52
N PRO A 111 2.65 -4.32 4.41
CA PRO A 111 2.37 -5.16 3.24
C PRO A 111 2.47 -6.65 3.58
N GLU A 112 3.30 -7.03 4.55
CA GLU A 112 3.46 -8.41 4.99
C GLU A 112 2.16 -9.00 5.53
N SER A 113 1.36 -8.19 6.24
CA SER A 113 0.05 -8.61 6.75
C SER A 113 -0.94 -8.92 5.63
N LEU A 114 -0.76 -8.38 4.42
CA LEU A 114 -1.60 -8.72 3.28
C LEU A 114 -1.36 -10.16 2.80
N PHE A 115 -0.16 -10.72 3.00
CA PHE A 115 0.15 -12.10 2.61
C PHE A 115 -0.63 -13.14 3.42
N LEU A 116 -1.18 -12.77 4.59
CA LEU A 116 -2.10 -13.65 5.33
C LEU A 116 -3.43 -13.87 4.60
N LEU A 117 -3.74 -13.05 3.59
CA LEU A 117 -4.99 -13.08 2.83
C LEU A 117 -4.80 -13.65 1.41
N GLU A 118 -3.57 -13.95 0.99
CA GLU A 118 -3.22 -14.52 -0.33
C GLU A 118 -2.77 -15.97 -0.20
#